data_AF-A0A431MHU4-F1
#
_entry.id   AF-A0A431MHU4-F1
#
_cell.length_a   1.000
_cell.length_b   1.000
_cell.length_c   1.000
_cell.angle_alpha   90.00
_cell.angle_beta   90.00
_cell.angle_gamma   90.00
#
_symmetry.space_group_name_H-M   'P 1'
#
loop_
_entity.id
_entity.type
_entity.pdbx_description
1 polymer ?
#
loop_
_entity_poly.entity_id
_entity_poly.type
_entity_poly.pdbx_seq_one_letter_code
_entity_poly.pdbx_strand_id
1 'polypeptide(L)'
;MDNVIIEQYLPKVFQLRKQGMELSQISLQLEKQNLSAETVNAIIQQWKKIHYTKKRNQGFICIGVGTFLMVFSFLLSVLLFYSNKSIEWALYGITFIGLSITFKGMVDILGW
;
A
#
# COMPACT_ATOMS: atom_id res chain seq x y z
N MET A 1 15.63 12.45 -23.61
CA MET A 1 15.11 13.73 -23.04
C MET A 1 13.77 13.53 -22.33
N ASP A 2 12.98 12.54 -22.75
CA ASP A 2 11.63 12.28 -22.22
C ASP A 2 11.55 11.99 -20.72
N ASN A 3 12.52 11.26 -20.15
CA ASN A 3 12.54 10.96 -18.70
C ASN A 3 12.63 12.22 -17.80
N VAL A 4 13.33 13.26 -18.26
CA VAL A 4 13.47 14.52 -17.50
C VAL A 4 12.15 15.28 -17.47
N ILE A 5 11.43 15.28 -18.59
CA ILE A 5 10.09 15.86 -18.69
C ILE A 5 9.12 15.06 -17.82
N ILE A 6 9.22 13.73 -17.81
CA ILE A 6 8.35 12.90 -16.98
C ILE A 6 8.52 13.21 -15.49
N GLU A 7 9.75 13.27 -14.98
CA GLU A 7 10.01 13.58 -13.56
C GLU A 7 9.57 14.99 -13.16
N GLN A 8 9.71 15.97 -14.06
CA GLN A 8 9.30 17.35 -13.80
C GLN A 8 7.78 17.51 -13.68
N TYR A 9 7.00 16.78 -14.49
CA TYR A 9 5.54 16.89 -14.50
C TYR A 9 4.84 15.90 -13.56
N LEU A 10 5.55 14.87 -13.08
CA LEU A 10 5.07 13.91 -12.08
C LEU A 10 4.45 14.56 -10.82
N PRO A 11 5.11 15.52 -10.13
CA PRO A 11 4.53 16.16 -8.94
C PRO A 11 3.28 16.98 -9.26
N LYS A 12 3.19 17.56 -10.46
CA LYS A 12 2.04 18.33 -10.94
C LYS A 12 0.83 17.41 -11.13
N VAL A 13 1.03 16.24 -11.73
CA VAL A 13 -0.01 15.20 -11.85
C VAL A 13 -0.48 14.72 -10.47
N PHE A 14 0.42 14.54 -9.51
CA PHE A 14 0.04 14.20 -8.13
C PHE A 14 -0.84 15.26 -7.46
N GLN A 15 -0.54 16.55 -7.65
CA GLN A 15 -1.36 17.64 -7.12
C GLN A 15 -2.74 17.69 -7.77
N LEU A 16 -2.80 17.58 -9.10
CA LEU A 16 -4.05 17.56 -9.86
C LEU A 16 -4.95 16.39 -9.44
N ARG A 17 -4.38 15.19 -9.23
CA ARG A 17 -5.17 14.03 -8.74
C ARG A 17 -5.63 14.21 -7.29
N LYS A 18 -4.83 14.85 -6.43
CA LYS A 18 -5.24 15.19 -5.06
C LYS A 18 -6.42 16.16 -5.03
N GLN A 19 -6.54 17.02 -6.05
CA GLN A 19 -7.67 17.95 -6.21
C GLN A 19 -8.94 17.28 -6.75
N GLY A 20 -8.93 15.97 -6.98
CA GLY A 20 -10.09 15.22 -7.47
C GLY A 20 -10.29 15.30 -8.99
N MET A 21 -9.31 15.83 -9.73
CA MET A 21 -9.39 15.82 -11.20
C MET A 21 -9.22 14.40 -11.75
N GLU A 22 -10.10 14.10 -12.71
CA GLU A 22 -10.09 12.89 -13.52
C GLU A 22 -8.83 12.81 -14.40
N LEU A 23 -8.28 11.60 -14.57
CA LEU A 23 -7.06 11.38 -15.38
C LEU A 23 -7.22 11.88 -16.83
N SER A 24 -8.45 11.85 -17.35
CA SER A 24 -8.84 12.36 -18.67
C SER A 24 -8.70 13.88 -18.80
N GLN A 25 -8.91 14.64 -17.71
CA GLN A 25 -8.74 16.09 -17.70
C GLN A 25 -7.26 16.48 -17.59
N ILE A 26 -6.48 15.68 -16.85
CA ILE A 26 -5.04 15.86 -16.70
C ILE A 26 -4.34 15.61 -18.03
N SER A 27 -4.70 14.56 -18.78
CA SER A 27 -4.15 14.31 -20.11
C SER A 27 -4.45 15.45 -21.08
N LEU A 28 -5.69 15.95 -21.08
CA LEU A 28 -6.12 17.08 -21.92
C LEU A 28 -5.36 18.38 -21.60
N GLN A 29 -5.06 18.65 -20.32
CA GLN A 29 -4.24 19.81 -19.92
C GLN A 29 -2.77 19.66 -20.31
N LEU A 30 -2.23 18.44 -20.29
CA LEU A 30 -0.84 18.17 -20.67
C LEU A 30 -0.68 18.20 -22.20
N GLU A 31 -1.63 17.66 -22.98
CA GLU A 31 -1.64 17.78 -24.44
C GLU A 31 -1.76 19.26 -24.88
N LYS A 32 -2.58 20.06 -24.20
CA LYS A 32 -2.66 21.52 -24.43
C LYS A 32 -1.36 22.27 -24.11
N GLN A 33 -0.46 21.69 -23.32
CA GLN A 33 0.87 22.26 -23.03
C GLN A 33 1.94 21.84 -24.05
N ASN A 34 1.53 21.37 -25.23
CA ASN A 34 2.43 21.01 -26.34
C ASN A 34 3.28 19.75 -26.04
N LEU A 35 2.79 18.86 -25.17
CA LEU A 35 3.37 17.53 -24.97
C LEU A 35 2.75 16.54 -25.95
N SER A 36 3.59 15.67 -26.52
CA SER A 36 3.13 14.54 -27.32
C SER A 36 2.24 13.60 -26.49
N ALA A 37 1.18 13.07 -27.11
CA ALA A 37 0.28 12.11 -26.50
C ALA A 37 1.02 10.88 -25.92
N GLU A 38 2.15 10.49 -26.52
CA GLU A 38 3.01 9.42 -26.00
C GLU A 38 3.64 9.80 -24.66
N THR A 39 4.17 11.03 -24.53
CA THR A 39 4.78 11.52 -23.29
C THR A 39 3.75 11.65 -22.18
N VAL A 40 2.53 12.12 -22.50
CA VAL A 40 1.41 12.22 -21.54
C VAL A 40 1.01 10.84 -21.02
N ASN A 41 0.88 9.86 -21.91
CA ASN A 41 0.54 8.50 -21.52
C ASN A 41 1.66 7.87 -20.66
N ALA A 42 2.93 8.10 -21.02
CA ALA A 42 4.08 7.66 -20.23
C ALA A 42 4.08 8.25 -18.80
N ILE A 43 3.77 9.55 -18.64
CA ILE A 43 3.64 10.20 -17.33
C ILE A 43 2.53 9.55 -16.50
N ILE A 44 1.35 9.33 -17.10
CA ILE A 44 0.21 8.72 -16.40
C ILE A 44 0.52 7.28 -16.00
N GLN A 45 1.17 6.50 -16.87
CA GLN A 45 1.56 5.14 -16.55
C GLN A 45 2.59 5.08 -15.42
N GLN A 46 3.61 5.95 -15.45
CA GLN A 46 4.56 6.06 -14.34
C GLN A 46 3.85 6.46 -13.04
N TRP A 47 2.96 7.46 -13.08
CA TRP A 47 2.19 7.88 -11.92
C TRP A 47 1.35 6.73 -11.35
N LYS A 48 0.61 6.01 -12.19
CA LYS A 48 -0.15 4.82 -11.78
C LYS A 48 0.77 3.78 -11.15
N LYS A 49 1.88 3.45 -11.80
CA LYS A 49 2.86 2.48 -11.29
C LYS A 49 3.36 2.87 -9.91
N ILE A 50 3.74 4.14 -9.71
CA ILE A 50 4.21 4.65 -8.42
C ILE A 50 3.09 4.60 -7.37
N HIS A 51 1.88 5.00 -7.73
CA HIS A 51 0.73 5.00 -6.84
C HIS A 51 0.37 3.58 -6.36
N TYR A 52 0.24 2.63 -7.30
CA TYR A 52 -0.04 1.23 -6.98
C TYR A 52 1.12 0.58 -6.22
N THR A 53 2.38 0.88 -6.59
CA THR A 53 3.56 0.34 -5.88
C THR A 53 3.60 0.84 -4.43
N LYS A 54 3.27 2.12 -4.19
CA LYS A 54 3.23 2.70 -2.84
C LYS A 54 2.11 2.09 -1.99
N LYS A 55 0.91 1.90 -2.56
CA LYS A 55 -0.20 1.21 -1.89
C LYS A 55 0.18 -0.24 -1.56
N ARG A 56 0.82 -0.95 -2.50
CA ARG A 56 1.27 -2.33 -2.29
C ARG A 56 2.33 -2.44 -1.20
N ASN A 57 3.31 -1.53 -1.15
CA ASN A 57 4.33 -1.53 -0.10
C ASN A 57 3.76 -1.27 1.29
N GLN A 58 2.78 -0.37 1.43
CA GLN A 58 2.11 -0.16 2.71
C GLN A 58 1.38 -1.42 3.17
N GLY A 59 0.67 -2.09 2.27
CA GLY A 59 0.04 -3.37 2.57
C GLY A 59 1.04 -4.47 2.93
N PHE A 60 2.19 -4.57 2.23
CA PHE A 60 3.27 -5.50 2.57
C PHE A 60 3.83 -5.27 3.99
N ILE A 61 4.04 -4.01 4.38
CA ILE A 61 4.49 -3.67 5.75
C ILE A 61 3.42 -4.10 6.77
N CYS A 62 2.13 -3.86 6.47
CA CYS A 62 1.03 -4.23 7.35
C CYS A 62 0.92 -5.76 7.53
N ILE A 63 1.06 -6.53 6.45
CA ILE A 63 1.13 -8.00 6.50
C ILE A 63 2.36 -8.45 7.30
N GLY A 64 3.53 -7.86 7.03
CA GLY A 64 4.76 -8.21 7.76
C GLY A 64 4.60 -8.04 9.27
N VAL A 65 4.00 -6.93 9.71
CA VAL A 65 3.69 -6.69 11.12
C VAL A 65 2.68 -7.71 11.67
N GLY A 66 1.61 -8.03 10.91
CA GLY A 66 0.62 -9.03 11.31
C GLY A 66 1.21 -10.44 11.47
N THR A 67 2.01 -10.89 10.50
CA THR A 67 2.70 -12.19 10.55
C THR A 67 3.70 -12.25 11.70
N PHE A 68 4.47 -11.18 11.93
CA PHE A 68 5.41 -11.11 13.05
C PHE A 68 4.69 -11.21 14.40
N LEU A 69 3.54 -10.55 14.53
CA LEU A 69 2.71 -10.62 15.73
C LEU A 69 2.16 -12.03 15.98
N MET A 70 1.76 -12.75 14.92
CA MET A 70 1.35 -14.16 15.00
C MET A 70 2.49 -15.08 15.46
N VAL A 71 3.68 -14.95 14.87
CA VAL A 71 4.86 -15.75 15.27
C VAL A 71 5.25 -15.45 16.72
N PHE A 72 5.20 -14.18 17.12
CA PHE A 72 5.48 -13.77 18.50
C PHE A 72 4.45 -14.34 19.49
N SER A 73 3.18 -14.42 19.08
CA SER A 73 2.13 -15.05 19.86
C SER A 73 2.37 -16.53 20.05
N PHE A 74 2.78 -17.23 18.99
CA PHE A 74 3.13 -18.65 19.08
C PHE A 74 4.32 -18.89 20.03
N LEU A 75 5.36 -18.06 19.96
CA LEU A 75 6.50 -18.13 20.89
C LEU A 75 6.10 -17.91 22.34
N LEU A 76 5.24 -16.91 22.61
CA LEU A 76 4.69 -16.65 23.93
C LEU A 76 3.89 -17.85 24.46
N SER A 77 3.05 -18.46 23.61
CA SER A 77 2.28 -19.66 23.93
C SER A 77 3.16 -20.82 24.37
N VAL A 78 4.28 -21.07 23.67
CA VAL A 78 5.22 -22.15 23.99
C VAL A 78 5.96 -21.90 25.31
N LEU A 79 6.40 -20.68 25.58
CA LEU A 79 7.02 -20.29 26.85
C LEU A 79 6.05 -20.42 28.05
N LEU A 80 4.78 -20.06 27.84
CA LEU A 80 3.74 -20.18 28.87
C LEU A 80 3.29 -21.62 29.09
N PHE A 81 3.28 -22.47 28.05
CA PHE A 81 3.00 -23.89 28.17
C PHE A 81 3.99 -24.57 29.14
N TYR A 82 5.27 -24.19 29.06
CA TYR A 82 6.29 -24.61 30.02
C TYR A 82 6.04 -24.11 31.46
N SER A 83 5.28 -23.03 31.63
CA SER A 83 4.91 -22.47 32.96
C SER A 83 3.62 -23.06 33.56
N ASN A 84 2.98 -24.04 32.89
CA ASN A 84 1.83 -24.80 33.40
C ASN A 84 0.65 -23.94 33.92
N LYS A 85 0.44 -22.75 33.33
CA LYS A 85 -0.70 -21.86 33.62
C LYS A 85 -1.74 -21.93 32.50
N SER A 86 -2.99 -22.20 32.85
CA SER A 86 -4.14 -22.21 31.94
C SER A 86 -4.49 -20.79 31.51
N ILE A 87 -3.92 -20.34 30.39
CA ILE A 87 -4.11 -18.98 29.84
C ILE A 87 -4.78 -19.07 28.44
N GLU A 88 -5.69 -20.02 28.28
CA GLU A 88 -6.44 -20.24 27.02
C GLU A 88 -7.08 -18.95 26.51
N TRP A 89 -7.63 -18.13 27.42
CA TRP A 89 -8.24 -16.84 27.09
C TRP A 89 -7.27 -15.81 26.49
N ALA A 90 -6.04 -15.68 27.01
CA ALA A 90 -5.09 -14.72 26.42
C ALA A 90 -4.53 -15.24 25.09
N LEU A 91 -4.44 -16.58 24.93
CA LEU A 91 -4.09 -17.22 23.67
C LEU A 91 -5.08 -16.86 22.57
N TYR A 92 -6.38 -17.07 22.82
CA TYR A 92 -7.43 -16.80 21.85
C TYR A 92 -7.58 -15.30 21.55
N GLY A 93 -7.48 -14.44 22.58
CA GLY A 93 -7.54 -12.99 22.39
C GLY A 93 -6.42 -12.44 21.52
N ILE A 94 -5.18 -12.84 21.81
CA ILE A 94 -4.00 -12.40 21.04
C ILE A 94 -4.06 -12.95 19.61
N THR A 95 -4.46 -14.21 19.43
CA THR A 95 -4.59 -14.82 18.09
C THR A 95 -5.65 -14.12 17.25
N PHE A 96 -6.78 -13.74 17.85
CA PHE A 96 -7.86 -13.02 17.17
C PHE A 96 -7.44 -11.60 16.75
N ILE A 97 -6.69 -10.90 17.61
CA ILE A 97 -6.12 -9.59 17.29
C ILE A 97 -5.11 -9.71 16.15
N GLY A 98 -4.19 -10.68 16.21
CA GLY A 98 -3.21 -10.95 15.16
C GLY A 98 -3.87 -11.29 13.82
N LEU A 99 -4.92 -12.12 13.83
CA LEU A 99 -5.70 -12.49 12.64
C LEU A 99 -6.41 -11.27 12.05
N SER A 100 -7.03 -10.43 12.89
CA SER A 100 -7.74 -9.22 12.45
C SER A 100 -6.81 -8.21 11.79
N ILE A 101 -5.61 -7.99 12.35
CA ILE A 101 -4.59 -7.11 11.78
C ILE A 101 -4.09 -7.65 10.44
N THR A 102 -3.85 -8.97 10.37
CA THR A 102 -3.40 -9.63 9.13
C THR A 102 -4.45 -9.54 8.03
N PHE A 103 -5.73 -9.79 8.36
CA PHE A 103 -6.84 -9.63 7.42
C PHE A 103 -6.97 -8.20 6.92
N LYS A 104 -6.86 -7.20 7.81
CA LYS A 104 -6.87 -5.78 7.42
C LYS A 104 -5.72 -5.43 6.47
N GLY A 105 -4.51 -5.93 6.73
CA GLY A 105 -3.36 -5.76 5.84
C GLY A 105 -3.56 -6.42 4.47
N MET A 106 -4.23 -7.58 4.42
CA MET A 106 -4.52 -8.28 3.17
C MET A 106 -5.57 -7.53 2.32
N VAL A 107 -6.61 -6.97 2.93
CA VAL A 107 -7.60 -6.12 2.23
C VAL A 107 -6.92 -4.89 1.61
N ASP A 108 -5.98 -4.27 2.33
CA ASP A 108 -5.25 -3.09 1.83
C ASP A 108 -4.32 -3.43 0.64
N ILE A 109 -3.74 -4.64 0.61
CA ILE A 109 -2.98 -5.16 -0.56
C ILE A 109 -3.88 -5.45 -1.75
N LEU A 110 -5.02 -6.12 -1.52
CA LEU A 110 -5.99 -6.47 -2.57
C LEU A 110 -6.62 -5.23 -3.20
N GLY A 111 -6.46 -4.07 -2.57
CA GLY A 111 -6.73 -2.78 -3.19
C GLY A 111 -8.21 -2.46 -3.32
N TRP A 112 -9.05 -3.13 -2.53
CA TRP A 112 -10.43 -2.72 -2.29
C TRP A 112 -10.48 -1.45 -1.43
#